data_AF-A0A7S2CSL3-F1
#
_entry.id   AF-A0A7S2CSL3-F1
#
_cell.length_a   1.000
_cell.length_b   1.000
_cell.length_c   1.000
_cell.angle_alpha   90.00
_cell.angle_beta   90.00
_cell.angle_gamma   90.00
#
_symmetry.space_group_name_H-M   'P 1'
#
loop_
_entity.id
_entity.type
_entity.pdbx_description
1 polymer ?
#
loop_
_entity_poly.entity_id
_entity_poly.type
_entity_poly.pdbx_seq_one_letter_code
_entity_poly.pdbx_strand_id
1 'polypeptide(L)'
;GDVTASLVLLRETFELLTATFSKVFYVPGNHDLWVRGRMTGGLHVRPKQINSLEKLEEIWAMCEQAGVLTTPAYAGGAIIVPILAWYHSSFDTEPEIEGWAGIPPVEQA
;
A
#
# COMPACT_ATOMS: atom_id res chain seq x y z
N GLY A 1 1.69 5.51 -4.00
CA GLY A 1 0.77 4.63 -3.28
C GLY A 1 -0.21 4.02 -4.24
N ASP A 2 -1.02 3.12 -3.71
CA ASP A 2 -2.06 2.32 -4.36
C ASP A 2 -1.58 1.55 -5.60
N VAL A 3 -0.34 1.07 -5.56
CA VAL A 3 0.25 0.27 -6.64
C VAL A 3 -0.44 -1.10 -6.68
N THR A 4 -0.51 -1.80 -5.55
CA THR A 4 -1.07 -3.15 -5.48
C THR A 4 -1.21 -3.66 -4.04
N ALA A 5 -2.27 -4.40 -3.75
CA ALA A 5 -2.38 -5.16 -2.50
C ALA A 5 -1.45 -6.40 -2.42
N SER A 6 -0.75 -6.79 -3.49
CA SER A 6 0.12 -7.98 -3.50
C SER A 6 1.58 -7.62 -3.24
N LEU A 7 2.18 -8.12 -2.15
CA LEU A 7 3.60 -7.88 -1.87
C LEU A 7 4.54 -8.40 -2.97
N VAL A 8 4.19 -9.50 -3.63
CA VAL A 8 4.98 -10.06 -4.75
C VAL A 8 5.02 -9.08 -5.91
N LEU A 9 3.85 -8.59 -6.34
CA LEU A 9 3.75 -7.63 -7.44
C LEU A 9 4.38 -6.29 -7.07
N LEU A 10 4.28 -5.88 -5.80
CA LEU A 10 4.89 -4.64 -5.33
C LEU A 10 6.42 -4.72 -5.40
N ARG A 11 7.01 -5.87 -5.00
CA ARG A 11 8.44 -6.12 -5.14
C ARG A 11 8.90 -6.07 -6.60
N GLU A 12 8.23 -6.82 -7.48
CA GLU A 12 8.53 -6.82 -8.92
C GLU A 12 8.44 -5.40 -9.51
N THR A 13 7.46 -4.62 -9.07
CA THR A 13 7.31 -3.22 -9.46
C THR A 13 8.50 -2.37 -9.00
N PHE A 14 8.94 -2.52 -7.75
CA PHE A 14 10.11 -1.79 -7.26
C PHE A 14 11.36 -2.15 -8.04
N GLU A 15 11.63 -3.44 -8.26
CA GLU A 15 12.79 -3.91 -9.04
C GLU A 15 12.79 -3.34 -10.47
N LEU A 16 11.63 -3.35 -11.12
CA LEU A 16 11.50 -2.78 -12.47
C LEU A 16 11.76 -1.27 -12.49
N LEU A 17 11.18 -0.53 -11.54
CA LEU A 17 11.29 0.92 -11.50
C LEU A 17 12.70 1.35 -11.13
N THR A 18 13.36 0.70 -10.17
CA THR A 18 14.71 1.07 -9.75
C THR A 18 15.77 0.68 -10.79
N ALA A 19 15.50 -0.33 -11.63
CA ALA A 19 16.33 -0.61 -12.81
C ALA A 19 16.18 0.43 -13.93
N THR A 20 15.06 1.18 -13.96
CA THR A 20 14.72 2.11 -15.05
C THR A 20 15.02 3.57 -14.70
N PHE A 21 14.77 3.98 -13.46
CA PHE A 21 14.87 5.36 -13.02
C PHE A 21 16.05 5.57 -12.07
N SER A 22 16.70 6.74 -12.16
CA SER A 22 17.84 7.07 -11.29
C SER A 22 17.48 7.11 -9.80
N LYS A 23 16.24 7.51 -9.46
CA LYS A 23 15.70 7.49 -8.09
C LYS A 23 14.22 7.16 -8.16
N VAL A 24 13.78 6.26 -7.30
CA VAL A 24 12.36 5.93 -7.11
C VAL A 24 11.99 6.32 -5.70
N PHE A 25 10.92 7.10 -5.56
CA PHE A 25 10.35 7.48 -4.27
C PHE A 25 9.01 6.79 -4.09
N TYR A 26 8.71 6.34 -2.88
CA TYR A 26 7.47 5.62 -2.62
C TYR A 26 6.83 6.04 -1.31
N VAL A 27 5.51 6.16 -1.36
CA VAL A 27 4.62 6.32 -0.21
C VAL A 27 3.47 5.33 -0.42
N PRO A 28 3.21 4.40 0.52
CA PRO A 28 2.08 3.48 0.43
C PRO A 28 0.77 4.25 0.58
N GLY A 29 -0.23 3.83 -0.19
CA GLY A 29 -1.63 4.22 0.00
C GLY A 29 -2.40 3.13 0.76
N ASN A 30 -3.71 3.31 0.92
CA ASN A 30 -4.54 2.36 1.65
C ASN A 30 -4.64 1.01 0.93
N HIS A 31 -4.70 0.98 -0.39
CA HIS A 31 -4.81 -0.25 -1.18
C HIS A 31 -3.55 -1.12 -1.01
N ASP A 32 -2.37 -0.49 -0.91
CA ASP A 32 -1.12 -1.22 -0.67
C ASP A 32 -1.15 -1.98 0.68
N LEU A 33 -1.93 -1.50 1.65
CA LEU A 33 -2.02 -2.08 2.99
C LEU A 33 -3.22 -3.02 3.21
N TRP A 34 -4.08 -3.21 2.22
CA TRP A 34 -5.19 -4.15 2.34
C TRP A 34 -4.69 -5.57 2.57
N VAL A 35 -5.13 -6.19 3.66
CA VAL A 35 -4.80 -7.57 4.00
C VAL A 35 -5.90 -8.45 3.43
N ARG A 36 -5.57 -9.32 2.47
CA ARG A 36 -6.54 -10.27 1.93
C ARG A 36 -6.73 -11.42 2.93
N GLY A 37 -7.95 -11.59 3.43
CA GLY A 37 -8.32 -12.63 4.38
C GLY A 37 -8.20 -14.06 3.82
N ARG A 38 -8.19 -15.07 4.71
CA ARG A 38 -8.26 -16.49 4.36
C ARG A 38 -9.49 -16.76 3.51
N MET A 39 -9.32 -17.24 2.27
CA MET A 39 -10.36 -18.00 1.60
C MET A 39 -10.61 -19.29 2.42
N THR A 40 -11.62 -19.29 3.30
CA THR A 40 -12.18 -20.55 3.79
C THR A 40 -13.02 -21.14 2.68
N GLY A 41 -12.39 -21.94 1.82
CA GLY A 41 -13.10 -22.63 0.72
C GLY A 41 -12.23 -23.24 -0.38
N GLY A 42 -10.92 -23.01 -0.38
CA GLY A 42 -10.03 -23.61 -1.37
C GLY A 42 -8.60 -23.58 -0.88
N LEU A 43 -7.92 -24.72 -1.03
CA LEU A 43 -6.55 -24.98 -0.62
C LEU A 43 -5.56 -23.98 -1.24
N HIS A 44 -5.37 -22.82 -0.61
CA HIS A 44 -4.25 -21.91 -0.86
C HIS A 44 -3.79 -21.36 0.49
N VAL A 45 -2.82 -22.05 1.09
CA VAL A 45 -2.10 -21.59 2.29
C VAL A 45 -1.14 -20.50 1.82
N ARG A 46 -1.60 -19.25 1.76
CA ARG A 46 -0.67 -18.10 1.73
C ARG A 46 -0.17 -17.85 3.15
N PRO A 47 1.08 -17.41 3.35
CA PRO A 47 1.57 -17.01 4.65
C PRO A 47 0.61 -15.97 5.23
N LYS A 48 0.24 -16.17 6.50
CA LYS A 48 -0.70 -15.32 7.22
C LYS A 48 -0.06 -13.94 7.42
N GLN A 49 -0.36 -12.98 6.55
CA GLN A 49 -0.22 -11.58 6.94
C GLN A 49 -1.24 -11.32 8.04
N ILE A 50 -0.78 -10.94 9.24
CA ILE A 50 -1.66 -10.92 10.42
C ILE A 50 -2.46 -9.61 10.44
N ASN A 51 -1.87 -8.50 9.99
CA ASN A 51 -2.53 -7.19 9.94
C ASN A 51 -1.82 -6.20 8.97
N SER A 52 -2.42 -5.02 8.80
CA SER A 52 -1.91 -3.97 7.89
C SER A 52 -0.62 -3.31 8.38
N LEU A 53 -0.31 -3.35 9.69
CA LEU A 53 0.93 -2.80 10.24
C LEU A 53 2.12 -3.70 9.92
N GLU A 54 2.00 -5.01 10.11
CA GLU A 54 3.03 -5.97 9.70
C GLU A 54 3.28 -5.91 8.18
N LYS A 55 2.21 -5.78 7.40
CA LYS A 55 2.32 -5.58 5.96
C LYS A 55 3.08 -4.29 5.62
N LEU A 56 2.84 -3.22 6.36
CA LEU A 56 3.57 -1.96 6.20
C LEU A 56 5.06 -2.13 6.51
N GLU A 57 5.42 -2.85 7.57
CA GLU A 57 6.81 -3.19 7.90
C GLU A 57 7.48 -4.00 6.78
N GLU A 58 6.79 -5.00 6.23
CA GLU A 58 7.29 -5.76 5.08
C GLU A 58 7.53 -4.86 3.86
N ILE A 59 6.61 -3.92 3.59
CA ILE A 59 6.77 -2.94 2.50
C ILE A 59 8.00 -2.06 2.73
N TRP A 60 8.26 -1.61 3.95
CA TRP A 60 9.46 -0.84 4.28
C TRP A 60 10.74 -1.62 4.07
N ALA A 61 10.79 -2.87 4.53
CA ALA A 61 11.93 -3.73 4.27
C ALA A 61 12.15 -3.95 2.77
N MET A 62 11.08 -4.08 1.97
CA MET A 62 11.19 -4.17 0.51
C MET A 62 11.71 -2.88 -0.13
N CYS A 63 11.25 -1.71 0.32
CA CYS A 63 11.76 -0.44 -0.17
C CYS A 63 13.26 -0.30 0.09
N GLU A 64 13.71 -0.60 1.32
CA GLU A 64 15.12 -0.56 1.70
C GLU A 64 15.96 -1.52 0.83
N GLN A 65 15.52 -2.77 0.68
CA GLN A 65 16.21 -3.78 -0.14
C GLN A 65 16.30 -3.37 -1.62
N ALA A 66 15.26 -2.74 -2.17
CA ALA A 66 15.21 -2.35 -3.58
C ALA A 66 15.89 -0.99 -3.86
N GLY A 67 16.29 -0.24 -2.83
CA GLY A 67 16.82 1.12 -2.99
C GLY A 67 15.74 2.17 -3.30
N VAL A 68 14.48 1.90 -2.95
CA VAL A 68 13.37 2.84 -3.06
C VAL A 68 13.39 3.80 -1.88
N LEU A 69 13.33 5.09 -2.15
CA LEU A 69 13.43 6.15 -1.15
C LEU A 69 12.07 6.44 -0.49
N THR A 70 12.03 6.34 0.83
CA THR A 70 10.87 6.66 1.66
C THR A 70 11.10 7.89 2.55
N THR A 71 12.27 8.53 2.42
CA THR A 71 12.69 9.70 3.19
C THR A 71 13.08 10.86 2.26
N PRO A 72 13.18 12.10 2.77
CA PRO A 72 13.56 13.24 1.96
C PRO A 72 14.92 13.05 1.27
N ALA A 73 14.99 13.34 -0.03
CA ALA A 73 16.24 13.33 -0.76
C ALA A 73 16.26 14.35 -1.90
N TYR A 74 17.45 14.83 -2.23
CA TYR A 74 17.66 15.74 -3.36
C TYR A 74 17.56 14.97 -4.69
N ALA A 75 16.75 15.44 -5.63
CA ALA A 75 16.62 14.88 -6.96
C ALA A 75 16.27 16.00 -7.95
N GLY A 76 16.98 16.05 -9.08
CA GLY A 76 16.64 16.95 -10.19
C GLY A 76 16.59 18.45 -9.85
N GLY A 77 17.39 18.93 -8.90
CA GLY A 77 17.39 20.35 -8.53
C GLY A 77 16.53 20.71 -7.32
N ALA A 78 15.77 19.76 -6.77
CA ALA A 78 14.85 19.99 -5.67
C ALA A 78 14.96 18.91 -4.59
N ILE A 79 14.45 19.20 -3.39
CA ILE A 79 14.25 18.18 -2.35
C ILE A 79 12.87 17.57 -2.55
N ILE A 80 12.82 16.26 -2.77
CA ILE A 80 11.58 15.49 -2.77
C ILE A 80 11.35 15.00 -1.35
N VAL A 81 10.16 15.25 -0.79
CA VAL A 81 9.75 14.85 0.56
C VAL A 81 8.57 13.89 0.44
N PRO A 82 8.78 12.57 0.58
CA PRO A 82 7.68 11.60 0.65
C PRO A 82 6.89 11.83 1.95
N ILE A 83 5.61 12.17 1.84
CA ILE A 83 4.74 12.41 3.01
C ILE A 83 3.80 11.23 3.18
N LEU A 84 4.00 10.46 4.24
CA LEU A 84 3.04 9.47 4.69
C LEU A 84 2.02 10.15 5.62
N ALA A 85 0.80 10.34 5.14
CA ALA A 85 -0.31 10.86 5.91
C ALA A 85 -1.56 10.03 5.61
N TRP A 86 -2.35 9.80 6.64
CA TRP A 86 -3.64 9.13 6.54
C TRP A 86 -4.78 10.14 6.65
N TYR A 87 -5.94 9.75 6.16
CA TYR A 87 -7.17 10.49 6.42
C TYR A 87 -7.49 10.46 7.91
N HIS A 88 -8.26 11.46 8.35
CA HIS A 88 -8.81 11.52 9.69
C HIS A 88 -10.34 11.50 9.57
N SER A 89 -11.02 10.80 10.47
CA SER A 89 -12.49 10.69 10.43
C SER A 89 -13.20 12.03 10.55
N SER A 90 -12.54 13.07 11.07
CA SER A 90 -13.10 14.43 11.10
C SER A 90 -13.29 15.06 9.70
N PHE A 91 -12.71 14.47 8.65
CA PHE A 91 -12.92 14.92 7.28
C PHE A 91 -14.17 14.29 6.65
N ASP A 92 -14.68 13.21 7.23
CA ASP A 92 -15.92 12.54 6.81
C ASP A 92 -17.10 13.27 7.48
N THR A 93 -17.67 14.24 6.76
CA THR A 93 -18.69 15.16 7.30
C THR A 93 -20.04 14.99 6.62
N GLU A 94 -20.07 14.18 5.57
CA GLU A 94 -21.24 13.82 4.81
C GLU A 94 -22.21 12.99 5.67
N PRO A 95 -23.53 13.17 5.51
CA PRO A 95 -24.50 12.29 6.15
C PRO A 95 -24.33 10.84 5.69
N GLU A 96 -24.59 9.91 6.61
CA GLU A 96 -24.66 8.48 6.30
C GLU A 96 -25.67 8.22 5.16
N ILE A 97 -25.32 7.31 4.25
CA ILE A 97 -26.22 6.92 3.17
C ILE A 97 -27.27 5.95 3.72
N GLU A 98 -28.43 6.48 4.05
CA GLU A 98 -29.57 5.68 4.49
C GLU A 98 -30.31 5.03 3.29
N GLY A 99 -30.75 3.78 3.44
CA GLY A 99 -31.63 3.10 2.48
C GLY A 99 -30.96 2.43 1.28
N TRP A 100 -29.65 2.57 1.07
CA TRP A 100 -28.91 1.84 0.04
C TRP A 100 -28.37 0.50 0.57
N ALA A 101 -28.94 -0.62 0.11
CA ALA A 101 -28.51 -1.97 0.50
C ALA A 101 -27.45 -2.58 -0.44
N GLY A 102 -26.98 -1.84 -1.44
CA GLY A 102 -26.03 -2.30 -2.45
C GLY A 102 -24.56 -2.12 -2.08
N ILE A 103 -24.23 -1.94 -0.80
CA ILE A 103 -22.83 -1.85 -0.36
C ILE A 103 -22.24 -3.26 -0.38
N PRO A 104 -21.26 -3.55 -1.26
CA PRO A 104 -20.60 -4.85 -1.25
C PRO A 104 -19.84 -5.03 0.07
N PRO A 105 -19.71 -6.28 0.57
CA PRO A 105 -18.84 -6.58 1.70
C PRO A 105 -17.41 -6.09 1.46
N VAL A 106 -16.71 -5.64 2.51
CA VAL A 106 -15.33 -5.13 2.42
C VAL A 106 -14.36 -6.16 1.82
N GLU A 107 -14.70 -7.45 1.93
CA GLU A 107 -13.94 -8.56 1.37
C GLU A 107 -14.07 -8.69 -0.15
N GLN A 108 -15.02 -7.99 -0.76
CA GLN A 108 -15.24 -7.93 -2.22
C GLN A 108 -14.71 -6.62 -2.84
N ALA A 109 -14.18 -5.71 -2.02
CA ALA A 109 -13.58 -4.44 -2.45
C ALA A 109 -12.13 -4.60 -2.92
#